data_AF-A0A6F8SR42-F1
#
_entry.id   AF-A0A6F8SR42-F1
#
_cell.length_a   1.000
_cell.length_b   1.000
_cell.length_c   1.000
_cell.angle_alpha   90.00
_cell.angle_beta   90.00
_cell.angle_gamma   90.00
#
_symmetry.space_group_name_H-M   'P 1'
#
loop_
_entity.id
_entity.type
_entity.pdbx_description
1 polymer ?
#
loop_
_entity_poly.entity_id
_entity_poly.type
_entity_poly.pdbx_seq_one_letter_code
_entity_poly.pdbx_strand_id
1 'polypeptide(L)'
;MSHASLGDINVFYNQVLVSAPIEASETVIGPLAVVVTFQGCSDQGLCYPPEQVELVSPYGSPPAAFTISPSRDTAGSSKGAP
;
A
#
# COMPACT_ATOMS: atom_id res chain seq x y z
N MET A 1 -14.19 0.49 8.76
CA MET A 1 -14.69 0.73 10.14
C MET A 1 -14.81 2.24 10.28
N SER A 2 -15.93 2.76 10.79
CA SER A 2 -16.11 4.21 10.96
C SER A 2 -15.49 4.67 12.28
N HIS A 3 -14.45 5.50 12.20
CA HIS A 3 -13.80 6.12 13.36
C HIS A 3 -14.33 7.55 13.50
N ALA A 4 -14.64 8.00 14.73
CA ALA A 4 -15.34 9.26 14.97
C ALA A 4 -14.65 10.52 14.42
N SER A 5 -13.32 10.52 14.31
CA SER A 5 -12.51 11.64 13.82
C SER A 5 -11.86 11.40 12.44
N LEU A 6 -11.74 10.13 12.01
CA LEU A 6 -11.09 9.77 10.74
C LEU A 6 -12.09 9.31 9.67
N GLY A 7 -13.38 9.16 10.01
CA GLY A 7 -14.40 8.64 9.10
C GLY A 7 -14.19 7.15 8.81
N ASP A 8 -14.62 6.72 7.63
CA ASP A 8 -14.41 5.34 7.20
C ASP A 8 -12.96 5.11 6.80
N ILE A 9 -12.27 4.30 7.60
CA ILE A 9 -10.87 3.94 7.37
C ILE A 9 -10.73 2.43 7.10
N ASN A 10 -9.72 2.12 6.29
CA ASN A 10 -9.22 0.77 6.12
C ASN A 10 -8.13 0.52 7.15
N VAL A 11 -8.29 -0.55 7.92
CA VAL A 11 -7.33 -1.01 8.91
C VAL A 11 -6.81 -2.36 8.45
N PHE A 12 -5.49 -2.52 8.44
CA PHE A 12 -4.83 -3.76 8.02
C PHE A 12 -4.26 -4.46 9.25
N TYR A 13 -4.62 -5.72 9.45
CA TYR A 13 -4.09 -6.57 10.51
C TYR A 13 -3.02 -7.52 9.95
N ASN A 14 -2.05 -7.89 10.79
CA ASN A 14 -0.96 -8.82 10.49
C ASN A 14 0.05 -8.32 9.44
N GLN A 15 -0.37 -8.17 8.19
CA GLN A 15 0.49 -7.77 7.09
C GLN A 15 -0.28 -6.91 6.08
N VAL A 16 0.39 -5.89 5.55
CA VAL A 16 -0.06 -5.10 4.42
C VAL A 16 1.02 -5.10 3.35
N LEU A 17 0.62 -5.30 2.10
CA LEU A 17 1.49 -5.17 0.93
C LEU A 17 0.99 -3.99 0.09
N VAL A 18 1.89 -3.05 -0.20
CA VAL A 18 1.58 -1.83 -0.95
C VAL A 18 2.39 -1.81 -2.25
N SER A 19 1.72 -1.54 -3.37
CA SER A 19 2.33 -1.28 -4.67
C SER A 19 2.10 0.16 -5.06
N ALA A 20 3.17 0.88 -5.37
CA ALA A 20 3.11 2.19 -5.97
C ALA A 20 3.89 2.15 -7.30
N PRO A 21 3.24 2.22 -8.47
CA PRO A 21 3.94 2.32 -9.74
C PRO A 21 4.68 3.67 -9.79
N ILE A 22 6.00 3.61 -9.96
CA ILE A 22 6.84 4.80 -10.13
C ILE A 22 7.19 4.89 -11.60
N GLU A 23 6.72 5.94 -12.27
CA GLU A 23 7.06 6.22 -13.66
C GLU A 23 8.55 6.60 -13.74
N ALA A 24 9.31 5.86 -14.54
CA ALA A 24 10.70 6.18 -14.79
C ALA A 24 10.79 7.36 -15.76
N SER A 25 11.46 8.43 -15.34
CA SER A 25 11.91 9.50 -16.24
C SER A 25 13.35 9.20 -16.67
N GLU A 26 13.72 9.53 -17.91
CA GLU A 26 15.09 9.33 -18.44
C GLU A 26 16.17 10.03 -17.58
N THR A 27 15.78 11.00 -16.75
CA THR A 27 16.63 11.73 -15.82
C THR A 27 16.79 11.08 -14.44
N VAL A 28 16.01 10.04 -14.10
CA VAL A 28 16.10 9.35 -12.81
C VAL A 28 16.89 8.05 -12.99
N ILE A 29 18.20 8.19 -13.00
CA ILE A 29 19.15 7.08 -13.00
C ILE A 29 19.83 7.06 -11.63
N GLY A 30 19.35 6.22 -10.71
CA GLY A 30 19.95 6.08 -9.39
C GLY A 30 19.03 5.44 -8.34
N PRO A 31 19.55 5.19 -7.12
CA PRO A 31 18.75 4.70 -6.01
C PRO A 31 17.63 5.69 -5.66
N LEU A 32 16.43 5.17 -5.43
CA LEU A 32 15.27 5.96 -5.02
C LEU A 32 15.14 5.95 -3.50
N ALA A 33 15.26 7.12 -2.87
CA ALA A 33 14.94 7.27 -1.46
C ALA A 33 13.41 7.29 -1.27
N VAL A 34 12.91 6.45 -0.36
CA VAL A 34 11.50 6.28 -0.05
C VAL A 34 11.30 6.49 1.44
N VAL A 35 10.40 7.39 1.82
CA VAL A 35 9.97 7.55 3.21
C VAL A 35 8.59 6.95 3.36
N VAL A 36 8.44 5.99 4.26
CA VAL A 36 7.17 5.35 4.59
C VAL A 36 6.71 5.84 5.95
N THR A 37 5.59 6.55 5.98
CA THR A 37 4.94 7.00 7.22
C THR A 37 3.70 6.17 7.49
N PHE A 38 3.55 5.65 8.69
CA PHE A 38 2.38 4.84 9.07
C PHE A 38 1.98 5.08 10.52
N GLN A 39 0.74 4.72 10.85
CA GLN A 39 0.18 4.84 12.19
C GLN A 39 -0.66 3.60 12.50
N GLY A 40 -0.48 3.04 13.69
CA GLY A 40 -1.28 1.94 14.21
C GLY A 40 -2.23 2.39 15.33
N CYS A 41 -3.29 1.62 15.51
CA CYS A 41 -4.20 1.75 16.64
C CYS A 41 -4.29 0.39 17.36
N SER A 42 -4.38 0.41 18.68
CA SER A 42 -4.78 -0.73 19.50
C SER A 42 -6.29 -0.86 19.50
N ASP A 43 -6.80 -2.09 19.47
CA ASP A 43 -8.24 -2.38 19.61
C ASP A 43 -8.82 -1.91 20.95
N GLN A 44 -7.97 -1.57 21.93
CA GLN A 44 -8.35 -0.97 23.21
C GLN A 44 -8.55 0.57 23.14
N GLY A 45 -8.51 1.15 21.94
CA GLY A 45 -8.80 2.58 21.72
C GLY A 45 -7.59 3.52 21.83
N LEU A 46 -6.37 2.99 21.81
CA LEU A 46 -5.15 3.80 21.81
C LEU A 46 -4.61 3.96 20.38
N CYS A 47 -4.43 5.19 19.91
CA CYS A 47 -3.71 5.47 18.67
C CYS A 47 -2.24 5.77 19.00
N TYR A 48 -1.30 5.10 18.32
CA TYR A 48 0.12 5.40 18.46
C TYR A 48 0.50 6.65 17.66
N PRO A 49 1.60 7.35 17.98
CA PRO A 49 2.12 8.42 17.13
C PRO A 49 2.51 7.92 15.73
N PRO A 50 2.54 8.79 14.71
CA PRO A 50 3.07 8.42 13.39
C PRO A 50 4.53 7.99 13.47
N GLU A 51 4.85 6.88 12.82
CA GLU A 51 6.21 6.36 12.67
C GLU A 51 6.69 6.58 11.23
N GLN A 52 7.99 6.79 11.05
CA GLN A 52 8.62 6.98 9.75
C GLN A 52 9.78 6.00 9.57
N VAL A 53 9.85 5.39 8.39
CA VAL A 53 10.95 4.51 7.98
C VAL A 53 11.51 5.02 6.67
N GLU A 54 12.82 5.25 6.65
CA GLU A 54 13.58 5.60 5.45
C GLU A 54 14.13 4.34 4.78
N LEU A 55 13.85 4.20 3.49
CA LEU A 55 14.25 3.07 2.65
C LEU A 55 14.96 3.59 1.40
N VAL A 56 15.86 2.79 0.85
CA VAL A 56 16.50 3.08 -0.43
C VAL A 56 16.22 1.91 -1.38
N SER A 57 15.52 2.17 -2.46
CA SER A 57 15.29 1.18 -3.52
C SER A 57 16.41 1.27 -4.55
N PRO A 58 17.10 0.16 -4.87
CA PRO A 58 17.93 0.11 -6.07
C PRO A 58 17.05 0.25 -7.32
N TYR A 59 17.67 0.67 -8.42
CA TYR A 59 17.01 0.66 -9.72
C TYR A 59 16.86 -0.78 -10.23
N GLY A 60 15.72 -1.10 -10.86
CA GLY A 60 15.47 -2.41 -11.46
C GLY A 60 14.11 -2.99 -11.09
N SER A 61 13.95 -4.28 -11.39
CA SER A 61 12.71 -5.01 -11.10
C SER A 61 12.59 -5.34 -9.60
N PRO A 62 11.37 -5.32 -9.03
CA PRO A 62 11.18 -5.73 -7.64
C PRO A 62 11.55 -7.21 -7.43
N PRO A 63 12.01 -7.61 -6.23
CA PRO A 63 12.28 -9.01 -5.91
C PRO A 63 11.02 -9.88 -6.12
N ALA A 64 11.21 -11.15 -6.49
CA ALA A 64 10.10 -12.08 -6.78
C ALA A 64 9.06 -12.19 -5.66
N ALA A 65 9.47 -12.04 -4.40
CA ALA A 65 8.56 -12.06 -3.25
C ALA A 65 7.54 -10.89 -3.23
N PHE A 66 7.79 -9.83 -4.01
CA PHE A 66 6.99 -8.61 -4.08
C PHE A 66 6.38 -8.36 -5.46
N THR A 67 6.43 -9.33 -6.38
CA THR A 67 5.74 -9.22 -7.67
C THR A 67 4.25 -9.40 -7.46
N ILE A 68 3.50 -8.31 -7.44
CA ILE A 68 2.04 -8.36 -7.44
C ILE A 68 1.59 -8.46 -8.89
N SER A 69 0.95 -9.58 -9.26
CA SER A 69 0.24 -9.64 -10.53
C SER A 69 -0.93 -8.65 -10.45
N PRO A 70 -1.06 -7.67 -11.35
CA PRO A 70 -2.21 -6.78 -11.35
C PRO A 70 -3.43 -7.57 -11.85
N SER A 71 -4.02 -8.36 -10.97
CA SER A 71 -5.40 -8.81 -11.12
C SER A 71 -6.26 -7.56 -10.98
N ARG A 72 -6.50 -6.88 -12.10
CA ARG A 72 -7.59 -5.93 -12.20
C ARG A 72 -8.87 -6.70 -11.92
N ASP A 73 -9.36 -6.64 -10.68
CA ASP A 73 -10.76 -6.90 -10.38
C ASP A 73 -11.59 -5.83 -11.09
N THR A 74 -11.83 -6.05 -12.39
CA THR A 74 -12.88 -5.38 -13.14
C THR A 74 -14.06 -6.33 -13.12
N ALA A 75 -15.11 -5.89 -12.44
CA ALA A 75 -16.41 -6.49 -12.32
C ALA A 75 -16.90 -7.22 -13.59
N GLY A 76 -17.39 -8.44 -13.38
CA GLY A 76 -18.18 -9.21 -14.33
C GLY A 76 -19.07 -10.22 -13.60
N SER A 77 -19.78 -9.75 -12.56
CA SER A 77 -20.79 -10.54 -11.85
C SER A 77 -21.92 -10.89 -12.82
N SER A 78 -22.21 -12.19 -12.88
CA SER A 78 -23.34 -12.83 -13.54
C SER A 78 -24.68 -12.12 -13.33
N LYS A 79 -25.42 -11.80 -14.41
CA LYS A 79 -26.88 -11.88 -14.42
C LYS A 79 -27.46 -11.86 -15.85
N GLY A 80 -28.20 -12.90 -16.21
CA GLY A 80 -29.11 -12.87 -17.36
C GLY A 80 -29.39 -14.23 -18.01
N ALA A 81 -30.11 -15.11 -17.31
CA ALA A 81 -31.04 -16.05 -17.97
C ALA A 81 -32.28 -15.24 -18.44
N PRO A 82 -33.19 -15.72 -19.32
CA PRO A 82 -33.60 -17.12 -19.55
C PRO A 82 -32.87 -17.85 -20.68
#